data_AF-A0A7S3XT82-F1
#
_entry.id   AF-A0A7S3XT82-F1
#
_cell.length_a   1.000
_cell.length_b   1.000
_cell.length_c   1.000
_cell.angle_alpha   90.00
_cell.angle_beta   90.00
_cell.angle_gamma   90.00
#
_symmetry.space_group_name_H-M   'P 1'
#
loop_
_entity.id
_entity.type
_entity.pdbx_description
1 polymer ?
#
loop_
_entity_poly.entity_id
_entity_poly.type
_entity_poly.pdbx_seq_one_letter_code
_entity_poly.pdbx_strand_id
1 'polypeptide(L)'
;MKNHRYTNGYASHHGGGILLSSSSTLTAQNMYFSHCEANTGGALSIRSESDFSVLNLTVSQCEATYGGGFSAQEESTVSLLGGILFEDNLASKDGGAMYLVRLDQTTPLVYQGAFLNNEAAEIGGAIYSALCELVVLSNVTTEGNMAEAGSEICAMSSNLVLNDSVLYGSTVQTGALYLLHSDLKLINTQMQLHDASNNGGCIYAFSAVIHAYRSTCLNSSAEIGGAYYLFESTVTLYQAKLLYNLASDAGGAIYVTSTDSVKMFDSEISGNYAGAGGGAVQIQESSVV
;
A
#
# COMPACT_ATOMS: atom_id res chain seq x y z
N MET A 1 18.94 20.87 -1.30
CA MET A 1 19.40 20.64 -2.69
C MET A 1 18.29 21.00 -3.68
N LYS A 2 18.58 21.44 -4.91
CA LYS A 2 17.53 21.74 -5.91
C LYS A 2 17.97 21.34 -7.32
N ASN A 3 17.06 20.75 -8.10
CA ASN A 3 17.26 20.41 -9.52
C ASN A 3 18.44 19.46 -9.77
N HIS A 4 18.49 18.33 -9.07
CA HIS A 4 19.54 17.33 -9.26
C HIS A 4 19.01 16.06 -9.91
N ARG A 5 19.86 15.46 -10.73
CA ARG A 5 19.63 14.19 -11.42
C ARG A 5 20.77 13.23 -11.12
N TYR A 6 20.43 12.07 -10.58
CA TYR A 6 21.35 10.98 -10.29
C TYR A 6 20.96 9.79 -11.16
N THR A 7 21.92 9.25 -11.92
CA THR A 7 21.64 8.14 -12.84
C THR A 7 22.75 7.12 -12.81
N ASN A 8 22.43 5.82 -12.91
CA ASN A 8 23.42 4.74 -12.89
C ASN A 8 24.26 4.74 -11.61
N GLY A 9 23.63 5.10 -10.48
CA GLY A 9 24.27 5.06 -9.17
C GLY A 9 24.31 3.63 -8.64
N TYR A 10 25.41 3.24 -7.99
CA TYR A 10 25.56 1.90 -7.42
C TYR A 10 26.15 1.99 -6.02
N ALA A 11 25.54 1.27 -5.08
CA ALA A 11 26.09 1.04 -3.76
C ALA A 11 25.88 -0.42 -3.34
N SER A 12 26.89 -1.07 -2.76
CA SER A 12 26.76 -2.47 -2.34
C SER A 12 25.78 -2.69 -1.17
N HIS A 13 25.38 -1.62 -0.47
CA HIS A 13 24.54 -1.71 0.73
C HIS A 13 23.32 -0.77 0.65
N HIS A 14 23.52 0.55 0.66
CA HIS A 14 22.40 1.49 0.84
C HIS A 14 22.49 2.69 -0.10
N GLY A 15 21.36 3.05 -0.72
CA GLY A 15 21.20 4.32 -1.42
C GLY A 15 22.12 4.48 -2.62
N GLY A 16 21.81 3.82 -3.74
CA GLY A 16 22.65 3.86 -4.94
C GLY A 16 22.88 5.27 -5.49
N GLY A 17 21.96 6.20 -5.21
CA GLY A 17 22.12 7.64 -5.42
C GLY A 17 22.48 8.41 -4.15
N ILE A 18 21.66 8.31 -3.10
CA ILE A 18 21.84 9.02 -1.83
C ILE A 18 21.61 8.09 -0.64
N LEU A 19 22.57 8.09 0.29
CA LEU A 19 22.39 7.61 1.66
C LEU A 19 22.33 8.80 2.61
N LEU A 20 21.29 8.86 3.43
CA LEU A 20 21.17 9.77 4.56
C LEU A 20 21.23 8.94 5.85
N SER A 21 22.19 9.24 6.72
CA SER A 21 22.44 8.47 7.94
C SER A 21 22.94 9.36 9.08
N SER A 22 22.99 8.79 10.29
CA SER A 22 23.59 9.41 11.47
C SER A 22 22.94 10.75 11.84
N SER A 23 21.61 10.74 11.98
CA SER A 23 20.79 11.90 12.33
C SER A 23 20.97 13.08 11.38
N SER A 24 21.10 12.80 10.08
CA SER A 24 21.31 13.81 9.05
C SER A 24 19.99 14.34 8.51
N THR A 25 19.96 15.61 8.10
CA THR A 25 18.79 16.23 7.48
C THR A 25 19.07 16.62 6.03
N LEU A 26 18.15 16.29 5.13
CA LEU A 26 18.18 16.73 3.74
C LEU A 26 16.81 17.27 3.32
N THR A 27 16.77 18.58 3.02
CA THR A 27 15.65 19.21 2.33
C THR A 27 16.00 19.44 0.86
N ALA A 28 15.16 18.93 -0.05
CA ALA A 28 15.40 18.96 -1.48
C ALA A 28 14.20 19.45 -2.30
N GLN A 29 14.43 19.82 -3.56
CA GLN A 29 13.38 20.13 -4.53
C GLN A 29 13.79 19.63 -5.91
N ASN A 30 12.83 19.12 -6.69
CA ASN A 30 13.02 18.65 -8.07
C ASN A 30 14.19 17.68 -8.18
N MET A 31 14.04 16.52 -7.54
CA MET A 31 15.06 15.48 -7.54
C MET A 31 14.65 14.36 -8.49
N TYR A 32 15.60 13.87 -9.28
CA TYR A 32 15.37 12.77 -10.21
C TYR A 32 16.43 11.68 -10.00
N PHE A 33 15.99 10.43 -9.90
CA PHE A 33 16.83 9.25 -9.80
C PHE A 33 16.43 8.23 -10.85
N SER A 34 17.39 7.65 -11.55
CA SER A 34 17.09 6.54 -12.46
C SER A 34 18.20 5.52 -12.61
N HIS A 35 17.86 4.25 -12.80
CA HIS A 35 18.86 3.18 -12.98
C HIS A 35 19.83 3.12 -11.81
N CYS A 36 19.36 3.41 -10.59
CA CYS A 36 20.19 3.32 -9.40
C CYS A 36 19.99 1.95 -8.74
N GLU A 37 21.07 1.37 -8.23
CA GLU A 37 21.07 0.04 -7.64
C GLU A 37 21.71 0.06 -6.25
N ALA A 38 21.05 -0.58 -5.29
CA ALA A 38 21.63 -0.86 -3.97
C ALA A 38 20.97 -2.07 -3.31
N ASN A 39 21.56 -2.64 -2.25
CA ASN A 39 20.85 -3.68 -1.50
C ASN A 39 19.57 -3.15 -0.83
N THR A 40 19.56 -1.91 -0.35
CA THR A 40 18.36 -1.26 0.20
C THR A 40 18.22 0.18 -0.30
N GLY A 41 17.04 0.51 -0.82
CA GLY A 41 16.77 1.84 -1.37
C GLY A 41 17.59 2.09 -2.63
N GLY A 42 17.18 1.52 -3.77
CA GLY A 42 17.99 1.50 -4.99
C GLY A 42 18.47 2.89 -5.39
N ALA A 43 17.62 3.92 -5.28
CA ALA A 43 18.02 5.31 -5.40
C ALA A 43 18.35 5.97 -4.06
N LEU A 44 17.46 5.90 -3.08
CA LEU A 44 17.63 6.61 -1.80
C LEU A 44 17.45 5.67 -0.61
N SER A 45 18.33 5.83 0.39
CA SER A 45 18.17 5.18 1.69
C SER A 45 18.29 6.20 2.82
N ILE A 46 17.26 6.30 3.66
CA ILE A 46 17.19 7.20 4.81
C ILE A 46 17.20 6.33 6.08
N ARG A 47 18.18 6.53 6.95
CA ARG A 47 18.41 5.65 8.12
C ARG A 47 18.91 6.42 9.33
N SER A 48 18.86 5.76 10.49
CA SER A 48 19.45 6.20 11.75
C SER A 48 19.00 7.61 12.13
N GLU A 49 17.70 7.77 12.39
CA GLU A 49 17.05 9.00 12.86
C GLU A 49 17.25 10.19 11.91
N SER A 50 17.33 9.93 10.59
CA SER A 50 17.58 10.97 9.59
C SER A 50 16.28 11.55 9.02
N ASP A 51 16.31 12.81 8.62
CA ASP A 51 15.15 13.55 8.13
C ASP A 51 15.28 13.86 6.64
N PHE A 52 14.38 13.31 5.82
CA PHE A 52 14.31 13.60 4.40
C PHE A 52 13.00 14.30 4.04
N SER A 53 13.12 15.49 3.46
CA SER A 53 11.98 16.23 2.93
C SER A 53 12.26 16.67 1.50
N VAL A 54 11.32 16.45 0.59
CA VAL A 54 11.47 16.83 -0.82
C VAL A 54 10.17 17.36 -1.40
N LEU A 55 10.30 18.41 -2.23
CA LEU A 55 9.25 18.89 -3.13
C LEU A 55 9.54 18.41 -4.55
N ASN A 56 8.68 17.59 -5.15
CA ASN A 56 8.88 16.95 -6.46
C ASN A 56 10.06 15.98 -6.48
N LEU A 57 9.74 14.69 -6.57
CA LEU A 57 10.70 13.60 -6.62
C LEU A 57 10.23 12.59 -7.67
N THR A 58 11.12 12.25 -8.60
CA THR A 58 10.93 11.11 -9.50
C THR A 58 12.01 10.07 -9.23
N VAL A 59 11.60 8.83 -9.01
CA VAL A 59 12.48 7.67 -8.88
C VAL A 59 12.00 6.61 -9.87
N SER A 60 12.80 6.32 -10.88
CA SER A 60 12.39 5.44 -11.97
C SER A 60 13.42 4.36 -12.29
N GLN A 61 13.01 3.13 -12.55
CA GLN A 61 13.92 2.07 -13.02
C GLN A 61 15.09 1.83 -12.07
N CYS A 62 14.87 1.95 -10.76
CA CYS A 62 15.87 1.62 -9.74
C CYS A 62 15.63 0.20 -9.21
N GLU A 63 16.69 -0.45 -8.76
CA GLU A 63 16.64 -1.84 -8.30
C GLU A 63 17.24 -1.99 -6.90
N ALA A 64 16.59 -2.81 -6.07
CA ALA A 64 17.13 -3.20 -4.77
C ALA A 64 16.67 -4.57 -4.30
N THR A 65 17.20 -5.01 -3.15
CA THR A 65 16.57 -6.12 -2.40
C THR A 65 15.34 -5.63 -1.64
N TYR A 66 15.44 -4.48 -1.00
CA TYR A 66 14.33 -3.85 -0.27
C TYR A 66 14.18 -2.40 -0.71
N GLY A 67 12.99 -1.97 -1.13
CA GLY A 67 12.76 -0.60 -1.56
C GLY A 67 13.44 -0.33 -2.89
N GLY A 68 12.89 -0.83 -4.00
CA GLY A 68 13.52 -0.76 -5.33
C GLY A 68 13.93 0.67 -5.69
N GLY A 69 13.10 1.65 -5.36
CA GLY A 69 13.45 3.07 -5.45
C GLY A 69 13.98 3.67 -4.14
N PHE A 70 13.28 3.44 -3.04
CA PHE A 70 13.46 4.21 -1.82
C PHE A 70 13.30 3.35 -0.57
N SER A 71 14.12 3.62 0.44
CA SER A 71 13.95 3.04 1.77
C SER A 71 14.04 4.09 2.87
N ALA A 72 13.23 3.95 3.91
CA ALA A 72 13.36 4.69 5.15
C ALA A 72 13.23 3.78 6.36
N GLN A 73 14.20 3.87 7.28
CA GLN A 73 14.33 2.95 8.40
C GLN A 73 14.84 3.64 9.66
N GLU A 74 14.72 2.95 10.80
CA GLU A 74 15.37 3.34 12.06
C GLU A 74 14.97 4.75 12.51
N GLU A 75 13.68 4.94 12.78
CA GLU A 75 13.11 6.17 13.34
C GLU A 75 13.34 7.41 12.48
N SER A 76 13.59 7.22 11.18
CA SER A 76 13.79 8.32 10.23
C SER A 76 12.47 9.02 9.88
N THR A 77 12.54 10.31 9.55
CA THR A 77 11.37 11.08 9.08
C THR A 77 11.39 11.24 7.57
N VAL A 78 10.24 11.05 6.92
CA VAL A 78 10.09 11.22 5.47
C VAL A 78 8.88 12.08 5.13
N SER A 79 9.11 13.14 4.34
CA SER A 79 8.06 13.99 3.80
C SER A 79 8.25 14.19 2.29
N LEU A 80 7.47 13.48 1.49
CA LEU A 80 7.45 13.57 0.03
C LEU A 80 6.24 14.40 -0.40
N LEU A 81 6.48 15.62 -0.88
CA LEU A 81 5.41 16.58 -1.18
C LEU A 81 5.44 16.96 -2.66
N GLY A 82 4.28 16.98 -3.31
CA GLY A 82 4.09 17.53 -4.66
C GLY A 82 4.84 16.76 -5.75
N GLY A 83 4.16 16.42 -6.85
CA GLY A 83 4.81 15.82 -8.02
C GLY A 83 5.71 14.63 -7.69
N ILE A 84 5.22 13.72 -6.84
CA ILE A 84 5.95 12.51 -6.45
C ILE A 84 5.65 11.40 -7.46
N LEU A 85 6.68 10.74 -7.98
CA LEU A 85 6.55 9.65 -8.95
C LEU A 85 7.55 8.55 -8.64
N PHE A 86 7.04 7.34 -8.43
CA PHE A 86 7.81 6.11 -8.42
C PHE A 86 7.34 5.22 -9.56
N GLU A 87 8.22 4.91 -10.48
CA GLU A 87 7.90 4.27 -11.76
C GLU A 87 8.87 3.13 -12.07
N ASP A 88 8.36 1.96 -12.44
CA ASP A 88 9.18 0.84 -12.94
C ASP A 88 10.34 0.45 -11.99
N ASN A 89 10.18 0.61 -10.68
CA ASN A 89 11.21 0.20 -9.71
C ASN A 89 11.02 -1.27 -9.31
N LEU A 90 12.13 -1.96 -9.07
CA LEU A 90 12.15 -3.40 -8.80
C LEU A 90 12.79 -3.70 -7.45
N ALA A 91 12.06 -4.44 -6.61
CA ALA A 91 12.59 -5.06 -5.39
C ALA A 91 12.59 -6.59 -5.53
N SER A 92 13.73 -7.22 -5.30
CA SER A 92 13.81 -8.70 -5.28
C SER A 92 13.18 -9.33 -4.02
N LYS A 93 12.69 -8.52 -3.07
CA LYS A 93 11.89 -8.96 -1.93
C LYS A 93 10.67 -8.07 -1.72
N ASP A 94 10.84 -6.94 -1.03
CA ASP A 94 9.72 -6.14 -0.52
C ASP A 94 9.82 -4.67 -0.93
N GLY A 95 8.66 -4.04 -1.17
CA GLY A 95 8.59 -2.61 -1.43
C GLY A 95 9.17 -2.26 -2.79
N GLY A 96 8.48 -2.58 -3.90
CA GLY A 96 9.01 -2.36 -5.24
C GLY A 96 9.36 -0.90 -5.49
N ALA A 97 8.53 0.04 -5.03
CA ALA A 97 8.92 1.45 -4.95
C ALA A 97 9.57 1.80 -3.61
N MET A 98 8.84 1.58 -2.51
CA MET A 98 9.17 2.10 -1.18
C MET A 98 9.16 1.01 -0.12
N TYR A 99 10.20 1.00 0.71
CA TYR A 99 10.34 0.14 1.89
C TYR A 99 10.46 0.98 3.17
N LEU A 100 9.45 0.93 4.03
CA LEU A 100 9.31 1.73 5.24
C LEU A 100 9.31 0.83 6.48
N VAL A 101 10.34 0.88 7.32
CA VAL A 101 10.44 -0.06 8.46
C VAL A 101 10.96 0.58 9.75
N ARG A 102 10.25 0.34 10.86
CA ARG A 102 10.56 0.92 12.19
C ARG A 102 10.56 2.44 12.16
N LEU A 103 9.39 2.99 11.81
CA LEU A 103 9.11 4.43 11.76
C LEU A 103 8.03 4.71 12.81
N ASP A 104 8.32 4.35 14.05
CA ASP A 104 7.39 4.28 15.19
C ASP A 104 7.33 5.58 16.00
N GLN A 105 8.13 6.58 15.65
CA GLN A 105 8.12 7.94 16.22
C GLN A 105 7.88 9.01 15.15
N THR A 106 7.60 8.60 13.91
CA THR A 106 7.49 9.48 12.76
C THR A 106 6.28 9.13 11.91
N THR A 107 5.84 10.09 11.11
CA THR A 107 4.72 9.89 10.18
C THR A 107 5.20 10.13 8.75
N PRO A 108 5.61 9.07 8.02
CA PRO A 108 5.87 9.18 6.60
C PRO A 108 4.66 9.75 5.88
N LEU A 109 4.89 10.82 5.12
CA LEU A 109 3.85 11.50 4.35
C LEU A 109 4.22 11.49 2.88
N VAL A 110 3.28 11.00 2.05
CA VAL A 110 3.28 11.22 0.61
C VAL A 110 2.05 12.03 0.25
N TYR A 111 2.27 13.21 -0.32
CA TYR A 111 1.20 14.09 -0.77
C TYR A 111 1.34 14.39 -2.26
N GLN A 112 0.30 14.11 -3.04
CA GLN A 112 0.29 14.26 -4.50
C GLN A 112 1.35 13.40 -5.18
N GLY A 113 1.08 12.10 -5.25
CA GLY A 113 2.03 11.13 -5.78
C GLY A 113 1.43 10.05 -6.66
N ALA A 114 2.28 9.42 -7.48
CA ALA A 114 1.93 8.26 -8.28
C ALA A 114 2.97 7.14 -8.09
N PHE A 115 2.48 5.90 -7.94
CA PHE A 115 3.28 4.69 -7.88
C PHE A 115 2.84 3.76 -9.00
N LEU A 116 3.64 3.69 -10.07
CA LEU A 116 3.27 3.06 -11.33
C LEU A 116 4.22 1.91 -11.64
N ASN A 117 3.67 0.72 -11.92
CA ASN A 117 4.41 -0.44 -12.42
C ASN A 117 5.63 -0.83 -11.58
N ASN A 118 5.57 -0.63 -10.26
CA ASN A 118 6.65 -1.08 -9.39
C ASN A 118 6.41 -2.54 -9.00
N GLU A 119 7.49 -3.30 -8.91
CA GLU A 119 7.43 -4.74 -8.70
C GLU A 119 8.24 -5.13 -7.47
N ALA A 120 7.62 -5.94 -6.60
CA ALA A 120 8.28 -6.63 -5.50
C ALA A 120 8.08 -8.13 -5.69
N ALA A 121 9.11 -8.94 -5.49
CA ALA A 121 8.97 -10.38 -5.66
C ALA A 121 8.06 -11.02 -4.58
N GLU A 122 8.06 -10.51 -3.35
CA GLU A 122 7.29 -11.06 -2.23
C GLU A 122 6.07 -10.18 -1.94
N ILE A 123 6.26 -8.99 -1.38
CA ILE A 123 5.13 -8.17 -0.88
C ILE A 123 5.32 -6.66 -1.04
N GLY A 124 4.20 -5.94 -1.16
CA GLY A 124 4.21 -4.48 -1.25
C GLY A 124 4.80 -3.99 -2.57
N GLY A 125 4.17 -4.33 -3.70
CA GLY A 125 4.68 -4.01 -5.04
C GLY A 125 4.96 -2.51 -5.21
N ALA A 126 4.05 -1.65 -4.75
CA ALA A 126 4.33 -0.23 -4.62
C ALA A 126 5.01 0.06 -3.26
N ILE A 127 4.29 -0.14 -2.15
CA ILE A 127 4.75 0.27 -0.82
C ILE A 127 4.70 -0.91 0.14
N TYR A 128 5.82 -1.18 0.81
CA TYR A 128 5.87 -2.03 1.98
C TYR A 128 6.08 -1.19 3.24
N SER A 129 5.27 -1.45 4.28
CA SER A 129 5.42 -0.83 5.59
C SER A 129 5.38 -1.86 6.72
N ALA A 130 6.34 -1.78 7.64
CA ALA A 130 6.35 -2.59 8.85
C ALA A 130 6.79 -1.82 10.10
N LEU A 131 6.10 -2.04 11.23
CA LEU A 131 6.39 -1.37 12.49
C LEU A 131 6.43 0.17 12.34
N CYS A 132 5.47 0.72 11.60
CA CYS A 132 5.32 2.16 11.42
C CYS A 132 4.14 2.67 12.25
N GLU A 133 4.35 3.72 13.05
CA GLU A 133 3.27 4.28 13.88
C GLU A 133 2.11 4.78 13.00
N LEU A 134 2.43 5.46 11.90
CA LEU A 134 1.45 5.96 10.95
C LEU A 134 2.09 6.28 9.59
N VAL A 135 1.55 5.76 8.49
CA VAL A 135 1.89 6.19 7.13
C VAL A 135 0.68 6.88 6.50
N VAL A 136 0.89 8.09 5.99
CA VAL A 136 -0.17 8.90 5.36
C VAL A 136 0.08 9.06 3.87
N LEU A 137 -0.88 8.60 3.06
CA LEU A 137 -0.89 8.73 1.61
C LEU A 137 -2.10 9.58 1.21
N SER A 138 -1.85 10.80 0.76
CA SER A 138 -2.90 11.76 0.43
C SER A 138 -2.81 12.20 -1.02
N ASN A 139 -3.91 12.08 -1.76
CA ASN A 139 -3.96 12.36 -3.19
C ASN A 139 -2.92 11.53 -3.94
N VAL A 140 -2.94 10.22 -3.71
CA VAL A 140 -2.01 9.25 -4.30
C VAL A 140 -2.73 8.35 -5.27
N THR A 141 -2.10 8.08 -6.41
CA THR A 141 -2.51 7.03 -7.35
C THR A 141 -1.53 5.87 -7.31
N THR A 142 -2.02 4.64 -7.22
CA THR A 142 -1.20 3.45 -7.47
C THR A 142 -1.82 2.64 -8.60
N GLU A 143 -1.00 2.19 -9.55
CA GLU A 143 -1.47 1.50 -10.73
C GLU A 143 -0.43 0.50 -11.25
N GLY A 144 -0.88 -0.71 -11.59
CA GLY A 144 -0.06 -1.71 -12.26
C GLY A 144 1.10 -2.24 -11.44
N ASN A 145 1.12 -2.00 -10.13
CA ASN A 145 2.15 -2.54 -9.27
C ASN A 145 1.95 -4.05 -9.10
N MET A 146 3.03 -4.77 -8.78
CA MET A 146 3.04 -6.24 -8.77
C MET A 146 3.75 -6.78 -7.54
N ALA A 147 3.15 -7.76 -6.87
CA ALA A 147 3.74 -8.59 -5.83
C ALA A 147 2.91 -9.86 -5.61
N GLU A 148 3.45 -10.87 -4.91
CA GLU A 148 2.65 -12.06 -4.55
C GLU A 148 1.48 -11.66 -3.63
N ALA A 149 1.71 -10.77 -2.66
CA ALA A 149 0.66 -10.19 -1.81
C ALA A 149 0.82 -8.67 -1.62
N GLY A 150 -0.29 -7.94 -1.60
CA GLY A 150 -0.25 -6.48 -1.44
C GLY A 150 0.44 -5.80 -2.61
N SER A 151 -0.03 -6.01 -3.85
CA SER A 151 0.59 -5.39 -5.03
C SER A 151 0.72 -3.88 -4.89
N GLU A 152 -0.30 -3.22 -4.33
CA GLU A 152 -0.26 -1.79 -4.15
C GLU A 152 0.44 -1.49 -2.84
N ILE A 153 -0.10 -1.98 -1.73
CA ILE A 153 0.44 -1.68 -0.41
C ILE A 153 0.33 -2.90 0.50
N CYS A 154 1.43 -3.16 1.20
CA CYS A 154 1.48 -4.09 2.33
C CYS A 154 1.75 -3.32 3.62
N ALA A 155 0.96 -3.60 4.66
CA ALA A 155 1.19 -3.12 6.02
C ALA A 155 1.22 -4.27 7.03
N MET A 156 2.29 -4.30 7.82
CA MET A 156 2.49 -5.26 8.90
C MET A 156 2.75 -4.52 10.20
N SER A 157 1.87 -4.70 11.19
CA SER A 157 1.97 -3.96 12.46
C SER A 157 2.13 -2.45 12.24
N SER A 158 1.37 -1.89 11.30
CA SER A 158 1.49 -0.50 10.87
C SER A 158 0.13 0.15 10.66
N ASN A 159 0.00 1.44 10.96
CA ASN A 159 -1.24 2.17 10.68
C ASN A 159 -1.14 2.92 9.35
N LEU A 160 -2.16 2.77 8.51
CA LEU A 160 -2.24 3.40 7.20
C LEU A 160 -3.42 4.36 7.12
N VAL A 161 -3.20 5.56 6.57
CA VAL A 161 -4.26 6.49 6.17
C VAL A 161 -4.13 6.78 4.69
N LEU A 162 -5.14 6.41 3.91
CA LEU A 162 -5.29 6.82 2.52
C LEU A 162 -6.41 7.85 2.44
N ASN A 163 -6.09 9.04 1.93
CA ASN A 163 -7.07 10.12 1.77
C ASN A 163 -7.09 10.65 0.33
N ASP A 164 -8.29 10.72 -0.26
CA ASP A 164 -8.50 11.23 -1.62
C ASP A 164 -7.61 10.51 -2.66
N SER A 165 -7.44 9.18 -2.49
CA SER A 165 -6.50 8.36 -3.27
C SER A 165 -7.21 7.36 -4.17
N VAL A 166 -6.49 6.86 -5.19
CA VAL A 166 -6.99 5.86 -6.14
C VAL A 166 -6.00 4.70 -6.23
N LEU A 167 -6.48 3.49 -5.99
CA LEU A 167 -5.73 2.25 -6.24
C LEU A 167 -6.41 1.57 -7.43
N TYR A 168 -5.63 1.23 -8.44
CA TYR A 168 -6.16 0.76 -9.71
C TYR A 168 -5.42 -0.47 -10.21
N GLY A 169 -6.17 -1.51 -10.54
CA GLY A 169 -5.72 -2.53 -11.48
C GLY A 169 -4.51 -3.33 -11.00
N SER A 170 -4.75 -4.48 -10.38
CA SER A 170 -3.68 -5.42 -10.08
C SER A 170 -4.13 -6.87 -10.19
N THR A 171 -3.21 -7.74 -10.56
CA THR A 171 -3.37 -9.20 -10.48
C THR A 171 -2.45 -9.70 -9.39
N VAL A 172 -3.04 -10.25 -8.32
CA VAL A 172 -2.32 -10.64 -7.10
C VAL A 172 -2.76 -12.02 -6.62
N GLN A 173 -2.02 -12.64 -5.72
CA GLN A 173 -2.56 -13.81 -5.03
C GLN A 173 -3.56 -13.40 -3.94
N THR A 174 -3.25 -12.34 -3.21
CA THR A 174 -4.10 -11.81 -2.14
C THR A 174 -4.03 -10.29 -2.11
N GLY A 175 -5.19 -9.62 -1.92
CA GLY A 175 -5.32 -8.21 -1.56
C GLY A 175 -4.43 -7.22 -2.28
N ALA A 176 -4.98 -6.33 -3.12
CA ALA A 176 -4.24 -5.14 -3.55
C ALA A 176 -3.67 -4.36 -2.34
N LEU A 177 -4.47 -4.28 -1.27
CA LEU A 177 -4.03 -3.95 0.09
C LEU A 177 -3.93 -5.23 0.93
N TYR A 178 -2.77 -5.46 1.52
CA TYR A 178 -2.51 -6.59 2.41
C TYR A 178 -2.18 -6.10 3.82
N LEU A 179 -3.02 -6.44 4.79
CA LEU A 179 -2.93 -5.95 6.17
C LEU A 179 -2.73 -7.10 7.16
N LEU A 180 -1.66 -7.05 7.96
CA LEU A 180 -1.43 -7.93 9.10
C LEU A 180 -1.26 -7.12 10.38
N HIS A 181 -2.08 -7.37 11.41
CA HIS A 181 -1.99 -6.70 12.71
C HIS A 181 -1.98 -5.17 12.59
N SER A 182 -2.78 -4.61 11.67
CA SER A 182 -2.64 -3.23 11.19
C SER A 182 -3.98 -2.48 11.19
N ASP A 183 -3.94 -1.16 11.34
CA ASP A 183 -5.12 -0.31 11.17
C ASP A 183 -5.09 0.38 9.79
N LEU A 184 -6.23 0.38 9.11
CA LEU A 184 -6.40 1.07 7.84
C LEU A 184 -7.56 2.07 7.92
N LYS A 185 -7.27 3.32 7.56
CA LYS A 185 -8.30 4.34 7.34
C LYS A 185 -8.33 4.76 5.87
N LEU A 186 -9.46 4.51 5.23
CA LEU A 186 -9.75 4.98 3.88
C LEU A 186 -10.69 6.19 3.98
N ILE A 187 -10.36 7.29 3.32
CA ILE A 187 -11.19 8.50 3.29
C ILE A 187 -11.27 8.97 1.84
N ASN A 188 -12.47 8.97 1.25
CA ASN A 188 -12.66 9.33 -0.16
C ASN A 188 -11.74 8.53 -1.11
N THR A 189 -11.45 7.27 -0.78
CA THR A 189 -10.53 6.43 -1.56
C THR A 189 -11.31 5.54 -2.52
N GLN A 190 -10.81 5.41 -3.74
CA GLN A 190 -11.34 4.46 -4.73
C GLN A 190 -10.35 3.32 -4.94
N MET A 191 -10.84 2.09 -4.89
CA MET A 191 -10.10 0.87 -5.25
C MET A 191 -10.88 0.18 -6.35
N GLN A 192 -10.25 -0.17 -7.47
CA GLN A 192 -10.98 -0.78 -8.58
C GLN A 192 -10.15 -1.73 -9.43
N LEU A 193 -10.83 -2.76 -9.95
CA LEU A 193 -10.26 -3.74 -10.89
C LEU A 193 -9.08 -4.51 -10.31
N HIS A 194 -9.16 -4.88 -9.02
CA HIS A 194 -8.17 -5.74 -8.39
C HIS A 194 -8.63 -7.19 -8.46
N ASP A 195 -7.86 -8.04 -9.12
CA ASP A 195 -8.14 -9.45 -9.35
C ASP A 195 -7.17 -10.32 -8.52
N ALA A 196 -7.66 -10.82 -7.39
CA ALA A 196 -6.93 -11.72 -6.52
C ALA A 196 -7.21 -13.18 -6.88
N SER A 197 -6.19 -14.04 -6.99
CA SER A 197 -6.42 -15.46 -7.24
C SER A 197 -7.02 -16.19 -6.04
N ASN A 198 -6.81 -15.68 -4.82
CA ASN A 198 -7.27 -16.33 -3.59
C ASN A 198 -8.22 -15.41 -2.81
N ASN A 199 -7.71 -14.45 -2.04
CA ASN A 199 -8.51 -13.78 -1.01
C ASN A 199 -8.47 -12.27 -1.15
N GLY A 200 -9.65 -11.64 -1.10
CA GLY A 200 -9.80 -10.19 -0.98
C GLY A 200 -9.29 -9.46 -2.21
N GLY A 201 -10.13 -9.14 -3.20
CA GLY A 201 -9.67 -8.44 -4.40
C GLY A 201 -9.02 -7.10 -4.05
N CYS A 202 -9.77 -6.24 -3.35
CA CYS A 202 -9.26 -4.97 -2.85
C CYS A 202 -8.43 -5.14 -1.57
N ILE A 203 -8.95 -5.84 -0.56
CA ILE A 203 -8.33 -5.91 0.77
C ILE A 203 -8.29 -7.35 1.26
N TYR A 204 -7.10 -7.78 1.64
CA TYR A 204 -6.90 -8.90 2.56
C TYR A 204 -6.50 -8.36 3.93
N ALA A 205 -7.15 -8.85 4.99
CA ALA A 205 -6.92 -8.38 6.35
C ALA A 205 -6.90 -9.52 7.36
N PHE A 206 -5.83 -9.57 8.16
CA PHE A 206 -5.68 -10.45 9.31
C PHE A 206 -5.38 -9.65 10.57
N SER A 207 -6.19 -9.84 11.62
CA SER A 207 -6.02 -9.15 12.89
C SER A 207 -5.97 -7.62 12.74
N ALA A 208 -6.79 -7.07 11.86
CA ALA A 208 -6.72 -5.68 11.42
C ALA A 208 -8.00 -4.89 11.74
N VAL A 209 -7.89 -3.56 11.79
CA VAL A 209 -9.04 -2.66 11.96
C VAL A 209 -9.17 -1.74 10.77
N ILE A 210 -10.27 -1.84 10.04
CA ILE A 210 -10.53 -1.06 8.83
C ILE A 210 -11.65 -0.06 9.08
N HIS A 211 -11.40 1.21 8.77
CA HIS A 211 -12.41 2.25 8.73
C HIS A 211 -12.46 2.89 7.34
N ALA A 212 -13.57 2.70 6.62
CA ALA A 212 -13.76 3.27 5.30
C ALA A 212 -14.86 4.35 5.31
N TYR A 213 -14.48 5.58 5.01
CA TYR A 213 -15.36 6.75 4.98
C TYR A 213 -15.48 7.29 3.56
N ARG A 214 -16.68 7.23 2.97
CA ARG A 214 -16.95 7.72 1.61
C ARG A 214 -16.01 7.09 0.56
N SER A 215 -15.57 5.85 0.82
CA SER A 215 -14.64 5.11 -0.03
C SER A 215 -15.37 4.03 -0.82
N THR A 216 -14.84 3.68 -1.98
CA THR A 216 -15.44 2.71 -2.90
C THR A 216 -14.47 1.60 -3.25
N CYS A 217 -14.91 0.34 -3.21
CA CYS A 217 -14.27 -0.78 -3.92
C CYS A 217 -15.24 -1.27 -5.00
N LEU A 218 -14.79 -1.31 -6.26
CA LEU A 218 -15.65 -1.75 -7.35
C LEU A 218 -14.96 -2.61 -8.41
N ASN A 219 -15.73 -3.52 -8.99
CA ASN A 219 -15.28 -4.43 -10.06
C ASN A 219 -14.02 -5.21 -9.69
N SER A 220 -13.85 -5.56 -8.42
CA SER A 220 -12.74 -6.40 -7.96
C SER A 220 -13.18 -7.84 -7.82
N SER A 221 -12.24 -8.77 -7.96
CA SER A 221 -12.50 -10.20 -7.88
C SER A 221 -11.56 -10.94 -6.96
N ALA A 222 -12.05 -12.03 -6.37
CA ALA A 222 -11.28 -12.99 -5.59
C ALA A 222 -11.90 -14.40 -5.67
N GLU A 223 -11.23 -15.42 -5.14
CA GLU A 223 -11.89 -16.69 -4.82
C GLU A 223 -12.87 -16.48 -3.65
N ILE A 224 -12.39 -15.82 -2.59
CA ILE A 224 -13.16 -15.52 -1.38
C ILE A 224 -13.04 -14.03 -1.04
N GLY A 225 -14.17 -13.36 -0.79
CA GLY A 225 -14.21 -11.94 -0.47
C GLY A 225 -13.89 -11.09 -1.69
N GLY A 226 -14.81 -10.98 -2.66
CA GLY A 226 -14.53 -10.34 -3.95
C GLY A 226 -13.98 -8.92 -3.83
N ALA A 227 -14.43 -8.16 -2.82
CA ALA A 227 -13.74 -6.94 -2.38
C ALA A 227 -12.81 -7.23 -1.20
N TYR A 228 -13.37 -7.64 -0.06
CA TYR A 228 -12.67 -7.72 1.22
C TYR A 228 -12.73 -9.14 1.77
N TYR A 229 -11.56 -9.65 2.18
CA TYR A 229 -11.43 -10.84 3.01
C TYR A 229 -10.94 -10.42 4.39
N LEU A 230 -11.72 -10.74 5.42
CA LEU A 230 -11.46 -10.38 6.81
C LEU A 230 -11.33 -11.65 7.66
N PHE A 231 -10.22 -11.76 8.38
CA PHE A 231 -9.97 -12.81 9.37
C PHE A 231 -9.48 -12.20 10.68
N GLU A 232 -10.18 -12.46 11.78
CA GLU A 232 -9.93 -11.85 13.10
C GLU A 232 -9.84 -10.31 13.03
N SER A 233 -10.58 -9.70 12.12
CA SER A 233 -10.52 -8.29 11.76
C SER A 233 -11.86 -7.59 11.93
N THR A 234 -11.83 -6.26 12.05
CA THR A 234 -13.06 -5.46 12.12
C THR A 234 -13.12 -4.49 10.96
N VAL A 235 -14.33 -4.22 10.47
CA VAL A 235 -14.56 -3.23 9.43
C VAL A 235 -15.73 -2.33 9.80
N THR A 236 -15.51 -1.02 9.67
CA THR A 236 -16.57 0.00 9.74
C THR A 236 -16.66 0.72 8.41
N LEU A 237 -17.82 0.62 7.78
CA LEU A 237 -18.16 1.30 6.53
C LEU A 237 -19.11 2.46 6.82
N TYR A 238 -18.73 3.67 6.44
CA TYR A 238 -19.54 4.86 6.58
C TYR A 238 -19.64 5.58 5.24
N GLN A 239 -20.85 5.64 4.67
CA GLN A 239 -21.08 6.15 3.32
C GLN A 239 -20.19 5.47 2.25
N ALA A 240 -19.77 4.23 2.50
CA ALA A 240 -18.89 3.48 1.62
C ALA A 240 -19.70 2.71 0.57
N LYS A 241 -19.03 2.30 -0.51
CA LYS A 241 -19.65 1.55 -1.60
C LYS A 241 -18.82 0.32 -1.98
N LEU A 242 -19.43 -0.85 -1.97
CA LEU A 242 -18.84 -2.09 -2.51
C LEU A 242 -19.71 -2.55 -3.67
N LEU A 243 -19.26 -2.29 -4.89
CA LEU A 243 -20.08 -2.42 -6.09
C LEU A 243 -19.50 -3.43 -7.08
N TYR A 244 -20.33 -4.34 -7.57
CA TYR A 244 -19.97 -5.23 -8.69
C TYR A 244 -18.72 -6.09 -8.43
N ASN A 245 -18.45 -6.43 -7.18
CA ASN A 245 -17.34 -7.31 -6.84
C ASN A 245 -17.76 -8.77 -6.96
N LEU A 246 -16.78 -9.62 -7.29
CA LEU A 246 -16.99 -11.01 -7.66
C LEU A 246 -16.16 -11.95 -6.79
N ALA A 247 -16.82 -12.86 -6.09
CA ALA A 247 -16.17 -14.03 -5.50
C ALA A 247 -16.49 -15.27 -6.34
N SER A 248 -15.50 -16.09 -6.68
CA SER A 248 -15.77 -17.36 -7.36
C SER A 248 -16.40 -18.39 -6.41
N ASP A 249 -16.13 -18.32 -5.11
CA ASP A 249 -16.69 -19.17 -4.07
C ASP A 249 -17.62 -18.41 -3.12
N ALA A 250 -17.08 -17.55 -2.24
CA ALA A 250 -17.84 -17.00 -1.12
C ALA A 250 -17.62 -15.51 -0.85
N GLY A 251 -18.69 -14.80 -0.42
CA GLY A 251 -18.61 -13.40 0.01
C GLY A 251 -18.35 -12.43 -1.15
N GLY A 252 -19.35 -12.21 -2.01
CA GLY A 252 -19.15 -11.49 -3.28
C GLY A 252 -18.54 -10.09 -3.13
N ALA A 253 -18.88 -9.38 -2.05
CA ALA A 253 -18.16 -8.21 -1.60
C ALA A 253 -17.27 -8.55 -0.39
N ILE A 254 -17.87 -8.99 0.72
CA ILE A 254 -17.15 -9.18 1.98
C ILE A 254 -17.25 -10.64 2.41
N TYR A 255 -16.10 -11.23 2.73
CA TYR A 255 -16.02 -12.46 3.49
C TYR A 255 -15.43 -12.17 4.87
N VAL A 256 -16.02 -12.76 5.90
CA VAL A 256 -15.74 -12.45 7.30
C VAL A 256 -15.68 -13.75 8.09
N THR A 257 -14.60 -13.97 8.86
CA THR A 257 -14.42 -15.19 9.65
C THR A 257 -13.70 -14.95 10.98
N SER A 258 -14.16 -15.65 12.02
CA SER A 258 -13.53 -15.75 13.35
C SER A 258 -13.52 -14.46 14.19
N THR A 259 -14.66 -14.17 14.84
CA THR A 259 -14.89 -13.09 15.84
C THR A 259 -14.90 -11.65 15.34
N ASP A 260 -15.20 -11.47 14.07
CA ASP A 260 -15.22 -10.17 13.42
C ASP A 260 -16.50 -9.38 13.71
N SER A 261 -16.40 -8.05 13.56
CA SER A 261 -17.57 -7.18 13.48
C SER A 261 -17.53 -6.36 12.19
N VAL A 262 -18.61 -6.47 11.40
CA VAL A 262 -18.89 -5.57 10.27
C VAL A 262 -19.92 -4.56 10.77
N LYS A 263 -19.58 -3.28 10.69
CA LYS A 263 -20.50 -2.17 10.95
C LYS A 263 -20.71 -1.36 9.70
N MET A 264 -21.97 -1.06 9.37
CA MET A 264 -22.31 -0.31 8.17
C MET A 264 -23.30 0.81 8.45
N PHE A 265 -22.94 2.01 8.00
CA PHE A 265 -23.75 3.23 8.14
C PHE A 265 -23.86 3.90 6.78
N ASP A 266 -25.09 4.13 6.31
CA ASP A 266 -25.38 4.82 5.04
C ASP A 266 -24.57 4.30 3.83
N SER A 267 -24.23 3.01 3.84
CA SER A 267 -23.32 2.39 2.87
C SER A 267 -24.08 1.49 1.88
N GLU A 268 -23.50 1.31 0.70
CA GLU A 268 -24.10 0.57 -0.42
C GLU A 268 -23.28 -0.69 -0.73
N ILE A 269 -23.91 -1.86 -0.72
CA ILE A 269 -23.32 -3.11 -1.22
C ILE A 269 -24.25 -3.63 -2.32
N SER A 270 -23.88 -3.43 -3.58
CA SER A 270 -24.79 -3.64 -4.72
C SER A 270 -24.09 -4.32 -5.90
N GLY A 271 -24.82 -5.18 -6.61
CA GLY A 271 -24.33 -5.85 -7.82
C GLY A 271 -23.21 -6.87 -7.59
N ASN A 272 -22.90 -7.22 -6.34
CA ASN A 272 -21.88 -8.22 -6.02
C ASN A 272 -22.39 -9.64 -6.25
N TYR A 273 -21.48 -10.58 -6.54
CA TYR A 273 -21.81 -11.98 -6.83
C TYR A 273 -20.84 -12.93 -6.13
N ALA A 274 -21.35 -14.05 -5.64
CA ALA A 274 -20.56 -15.19 -5.17
C ALA A 274 -21.07 -16.49 -5.82
N GLY A 275 -20.17 -17.39 -6.21
CA GLY A 275 -20.53 -18.64 -6.88
C GLY A 275 -21.23 -19.69 -5.99
N ALA A 276 -20.90 -19.72 -4.70
CA ALA A 276 -21.46 -20.69 -3.75
C ALA A 276 -22.24 -20.02 -2.61
N GLY A 277 -21.62 -19.09 -1.86
CA GLY A 277 -22.17 -18.58 -0.60
C GLY A 277 -22.06 -17.07 -0.43
N GLY A 278 -23.08 -16.44 0.19
CA GLY A 278 -23.06 -15.01 0.55
C GLY A 278 -22.83 -14.08 -0.64
N GLY A 279 -23.80 -14.01 -1.56
CA GLY A 279 -23.69 -13.25 -2.83
C GLY A 279 -23.19 -11.81 -2.69
N ALA A 280 -23.39 -11.19 -1.53
CA ALA A 280 -22.76 -9.92 -1.17
C ALA A 280 -21.85 -10.07 0.05
N VAL A 281 -22.36 -10.63 1.14
CA VAL A 281 -21.62 -10.78 2.40
C VAL A 281 -21.76 -12.21 2.90
N GLN A 282 -20.64 -12.83 3.25
CA GLN A 282 -20.61 -14.09 3.99
C GLN A 282 -19.97 -13.88 5.36
N ILE A 283 -20.64 -14.38 6.40
CA ILE A 283 -20.20 -14.26 7.79
C ILE A 283 -20.12 -15.66 8.37
N GLN A 284 -18.92 -16.04 8.84
CA GLN A 284 -18.67 -17.29 9.54
C GLN A 284 -18.14 -16.98 10.94
N GLU A 285 -18.73 -17.60 11.96
CA GLU A 285 -18.27 -17.48 13.37
C GLU A 285 -18.07 -16.02 13.84
N SER A 286 -18.90 -15.10 13.34
CA SER A 286 -18.73 -13.64 13.50
C SER A 286 -20.10 -12.93 13.57
N SER A 287 -20.12 -11.63 13.86
CA SER A 287 -21.36 -10.85 14.02
C SER A 287 -21.40 -9.59 13.13
N VAL A 288 -22.60 -9.12 12.78
CA VAL A 288 -22.82 -7.89 11.99
C VAL A 288 -23.85 -7.02 12.69
N VAL A 289 -23.55 -5.72 12.78
CA VAL A 289 -24.39 -4.72 13.48
C VAL A 289 -24.59 -3.48 12.63
#